data_AF-A0A0M1P6W5-F1
#
_entry.id   AF-A0A0M1P6W5-F1
#
_cell.length_a   1.000
_cell.length_b   1.000
_cell.length_c   1.000
_cell.angle_alpha   90.00
_cell.angle_beta   90.00
_cell.angle_gamma   90.00
#
_symmetry.space_group_name_H-M   'P 1'
#
loop_
_entity.id
_entity.type
_entity.pdbx_description
1 polymer ?
#
loop_
_entity_poly.entity_id
_entity_poly.type
_entity_poly.pdbx_seq_one_letter_code
_entity_poly.pdbx_strand_id
1 'polypeptide(L)' 'MFTGWKLSILGIVIVGITGIIASYLELITSGRAIALFIVFVLFIGALELLERIKNRSKKKKEGSSK' A
#
# COMPACT_ATOMS: atom_id res chain seq x y z
N MET A 1 15.82 -8.66 -3.95
CA MET A 1 15.55 -7.55 -3.02
C MET A 1 14.98 -6.36 -3.79
N PHE A 2 13.74 -6.47 -4.28
CA PHE A 2 12.96 -5.27 -4.57
C PHE A 2 12.28 -4.90 -3.27
N THR A 3 12.85 -3.89 -2.63
CA THR A 3 12.35 -3.17 -1.44
C THR A 3 10.83 -3.04 -1.47
N GLY A 4 10.10 -3.85 -0.68
CA GLY A 4 8.63 -3.82 -0.60
C GLY A 4 8.07 -2.41 -0.41
N TRP A 5 8.79 -1.58 0.34
CA TRP A 5 8.45 -0.18 0.55
C TRP A 5 8.42 0.67 -0.73
N LYS A 6 9.36 0.46 -1.68
CA LYS A 6 9.38 1.20 -2.94
C LYS A 6 8.21 0.84 -3.87
N LEU A 7 7.77 -0.42 -3.86
CA LEU A 7 6.61 -0.87 -4.64
C LEU A 7 5.30 -0.31 -4.07
N SER A 8 5.15 -0.32 -2.74
CA SER A 8 4.02 0.34 -2.07
C SER A 8 3.93 1.82 -2.42
N ILE A 9 5.06 2.55 -2.32
CA ILE A 9 5.11 3.99 -2.65
C ILE A 9 4.77 4.24 -4.12
N LEU A 10 5.34 3.44 -5.04
CA LEU A 10 5.08 3.59 -6.47
C LEU A 10 3.60 3.35 -6.80
N GLY A 11 2.97 2.34 -6.20
CA GLY A 11 1.54 2.07 -6.36
C GLY A 11 0.68 3.22 -5.86
N ILE A 12 1.00 3.79 -4.70
CA ILE A 12 0.28 4.95 -4.14
C ILE A 12 0.40 6.17 -5.08
N VAL A 13 1.58 6.44 -5.62
CA VAL A 13 1.80 7.56 -6.55
C VAL A 13 1.00 7.39 -7.84
N ILE A 14 1.06 6.20 -8.46
CA ILE A 14 0.33 5.92 -9.71
C ILE A 14 -1.19 6.06 -9.49
N VAL A 15 -1.71 5.47 -8.42
CA VAL A 15 -3.15 5.52 -8.10
C VAL A 15 -3.57 6.96 -7.75
N GLY A 16 -2.71 7.73 -7.06
CA GLY A 16 -2.96 9.13 -6.75
C GLY A 16 -3.09 10.00 -8.01
N ILE A 17 -2.14 9.88 -8.95
CA ILE A 17 -2.19 10.59 -10.24
C ILE A 17 -3.44 10.18 -11.03
N THR A 18 -3.75 8.88 -11.05
CA THR A 18 -4.94 8.35 -11.74
C THR A 18 -6.22 8.91 -11.13
N GLY A 19 -6.31 9.02 -9.80
CA GLY A 19 -7.47 9.62 -9.12
C GLY A 19 -7.66 11.11 -9.44
N ILE A 20 -6.55 11.86 -9.58
CA ILE A 20 -6.60 13.27 -10.01
C ILE A 20 -7.13 13.37 -11.45
N ILE A 21 -6.59 12.57 -12.38
CA ILE A 21 -7.01 12.58 -13.78
C ILE A 21 -8.49 12.15 -13.90
N ALA A 22 -8.90 11.10 -13.18
CA ALA A 22 -10.29 10.62 -13.20
C ALA A 22 -11.26 11.67 -12.64
N SER A 23 -10.86 12.41 -11.61
CA SER A 23 -11.67 13.51 -11.08
C SER A 23 -11.74 14.69 -12.05
N TYR A 24 -10.65 14.98 -12.77
CA TYR A 24 -10.60 16.05 -13.78
C TYR A 24 -11.48 15.76 -15.00
N LEU A 25 -11.59 14.49 -15.38
CA LEU A 25 -12.45 14.03 -16.48
C LEU A 25 -13.92 13.85 -16.08
N GLU A 26 -14.31 14.24 -14.86
CA GLU A 26 -15.65 14.06 -14.28
C GLU A 26 -16.16 12.59 -14.25
N LEU A 27 -15.25 11.61 -14.36
CA LEU A 27 -15.62 10.18 -14.29
C LEU A 27 -16.12 9.78 -12.90
N ILE A 28 -15.69 10.50 -11.86
CA ILE A 28 -16.03 10.24 -10.47
C ILE A 28 -16.05 11.56 -9.69
N THR A 29 -16.97 11.68 -8.72
CA THR A 29 -17.00 12.85 -7.85
C THR A 29 -15.78 12.87 -6.93
N SER A 30 -15.21 14.05 -6.71
CA SER A 30 -13.97 14.23 -5.94
C SER A 30 -14.04 13.60 -4.54
N GLY A 31 -15.20 13.67 -3.89
CA GLY A 31 -15.41 13.04 -2.58
C GLY A 31 -15.31 11.51 -2.62
N ARG A 32 -15.83 10.85 -3.66
CA ARG A 32 -15.72 9.40 -3.83
C ARG A 32 -14.29 8.99 -4.20
N ALA A 33 -13.63 9.75 -5.06
CA ALA A 33 -12.23 9.51 -5.43
C ALA A 33 -11.30 9.55 -4.20
N ILE A 34 -11.46 10.56 -3.35
CA ILE A 34 -10.70 10.70 -2.10
C ILE A 34 -10.97 9.53 -1.16
N ALA A 35 -12.23 9.15 -0.96
CA ALA A 35 -12.58 8.03 -0.09
C ALA A 35 -11.95 6.71 -0.57
N LEU A 36 -12.04 6.40 -1.87
CA LEU A 36 -11.43 5.20 -2.45
C LEU A 36 -9.90 5.21 -2.35
N PHE A 37 -9.27 6.38 -2.55
CA PHE A 37 -7.84 6.53 -2.39
C PHE A 37 -7.39 6.26 -0.95
N ILE A 38 -8.10 6.80 0.05
CA ILE A 38 -7.81 6.55 1.47
C ILE A 38 -7.92 5.06 1.79
N VAL A 39 -8.99 4.38 1.34
CA VAL A 39 -9.17 2.94 1.55
C VAL A 39 -8.03 2.14 0.91
N PHE A 40 -7.61 2.51 -0.30
CA PHE A 40 -6.47 1.89 -0.97
C PHE A 40 -5.17 2.04 -0.16
N VAL A 41 -4.87 3.25 0.33
CA VAL A 41 -3.67 3.50 1.14
C VAL A 41 -3.69 2.71 2.44
N LEU A 42 -4.84 2.65 3.13
CA LEU A 42 -5.01 1.83 4.33
C LEU A 42 -4.80 0.35 4.06
N PHE A 43 -5.31 -0.16 2.93
CA PHE A 43 -5.13 -1.54 2.51
C PHE A 43 -3.65 -1.87 2.24
N ILE A 44 -2.95 -1.03 1.49
CA ILE A 44 -1.50 -1.17 1.26
C ILE A 44 -0.73 -1.14 2.58
N GLY A 45 -1.07 -0.21 3.48
CA GLY A 45 -0.45 -0.13 4.81
C GLY A 45 -0.66 -1.39 5.65
N ALA A 46 -1.86 -1.99 5.59
CA ALA A 46 -2.16 -3.24 6.29
C ALA A 46 -1.35 -4.42 5.73
N LEU A 47 -1.19 -4.51 4.41
CA LEU A 47 -0.35 -5.54 3.78
C LEU A 47 1.12 -5.39 4.17
N GLU A 48 1.63 -4.15 4.22
CA GLU A 48 3.02 -3.89 4.60
C GLU A 48 3.27 -4.19 6.08
N LEU A 49 2.29 -3.91 6.96
CA LEU A 49 2.30 -4.35 8.35
C LEU A 49 2.33 -5.88 8.47
N LEU A 50 1.49 -6.58 7.71
CA LEU A 50 1.43 -8.05 7.72
C LEU A 50 2.76 -8.66 7.27
N GLU A 51 3.37 -8.12 6.21
CA GLU A 51 4.68 -8.57 5.73
C GLU A 51 5.78 -8.32 6.78
N ARG A 52 5.75 -7.15 7.44
CA ARG A 52 6.69 -6.81 8.52
C ARG A 52 6.55 -7.75 9.72
N ILE A 53 5.32 -8.15 10.08
CA ILE A 53 5.07 -9.12 11.14
C ILE A 53 5.57 -10.52 10.72
N LYS A 54 5.27 -10.96 9.49
CA LYS A 54 5.69 -12.25 8.94
C LYS A 54 7.22 -12.39 8.91
N ASN A 55 7.94 -11.34 8.50
CA ASN A 55 9.40 -11.33 8.47
C ASN A 55 10.00 -11.37 9.89
N ARG A 56 9.37 -10.73 10.89
CA ARG A 56 9.78 -10.87 12.30
C ARG A 56 9.55 -12.29 12.84
N SER A 57 8.45 -12.94 12.46
CA SER A 57 8.14 -14.31 12.88
C SER A 57 9.15 -15.33 12.33
N LYS A 58 9.55 -15.20 11.06
CA LYS A 58 10.60 -16.05 10.46
C LYS A 58 11.94 -15.92 11.18
N LYS A 59 12.36 -14.68 11.51
CA LYS A 59 13.61 -14.41 12.22
C LYS A 59 13.66 -15.03 13.63
N LYS A 60 12.50 -15.22 14.29
CA LYS A 60 12.39 -15.87 15.60
C LYS A 60 12.56 -17.40 15.53
N LYS A 61 12.13 -18.04 14.43
CA LYS A 61 12.27 -19.51 14.25
C LYS A 61 13.71 -19.93 14.00
N GLU A 62 14.50 -19.13 13.30
CA GLU A 62 15.93 -19.42 13.05
C GLU A 62 16.82 -19.22 14.28
N GLY A 63 16.41 -18.37 15.24
CA GLY A 63 17.15 -18.13 16.48
C GLY A 63 16.94 -19.18 17.59
N SER A 64 16.08 -20.19 17.38
CA SER A 64 15.74 -21.22 18.39
C SER A 64 16.38 -22.59 18.11
N SER A 65 17.24 -22.69 17.09
CA SER A 65 17.99 -23.92 16.73
C SER A 65 19.49 -23.82 17.04
N LYS A 66 19.89 -22.99 18.02
CA LYS A 66 21.24 -23.03 18.59
C LYS A 66 21.19 -23.46 20.04
#